data_AF-A0A973A0J8-F1
#
_entry.id   AF-A0A973A0J8-F1
#
_cell.length_a   1.000
_cell.length_b   1.000
_cell.length_c   1.000
_cell.angle_alpha   90.00
_cell.angle_beta   90.00
_cell.angle_gamma   90.00
#
_symmetry.space_group_name_H-M   'P 1'
#
loop_
_entity.id
_entity.type
_entity.pdbx_description
1 polymer ?
#
loop_
_entity_poly.entity_id
_entity_poly.type
_entity_poly.pdbx_seq_one_letter_code
_entity_poly.pdbx_strand_id
1 'polypeptide(L)'
;MTRTLGFLFLFLCLVARPAWSQDTHSEMQFPTPSPAQLAWQQAELGVLVCYELHTFNEGRYVQSQERVKPIESIDQFNPTQLDTDQWIRTVKEMGAKFAILTASHESGFRLWQSNVNPYSLKSTKWGNGKRDIVREFIDSCKKYGIRPGIYLGTRWNSYLGVYDFKVTDRSTITQEQYNHMIEKEVKEICSGYGDFFELWFDGGAYGPENGGPDVLSIVETHQKDCLFYHNYDRADARWGGSESGTVAYPCWATFPYRATGSGESTINRHIGEHGFSLLKQGDPEGPYWMPAMSDAPLRNHEWFWEPGDERKIYPLESLLNMYYKSVGRNSTLILGLTPDTRGLIPDADVTRCREFGDAVRDIFRQPVSETSGAGNSVTLDLPDHSSFDHIVIQEDIRMGERVRQFTLESFSHGKWTELNTGTCIGHKRIV
;
A
#
# COMPACT_ATOMS: atom_id res chain seq x y z
N MET A 1 -60.83 -28.58 73.78
CA MET A 1 -60.76 -27.32 74.55
C MET A 1 -60.12 -26.26 73.68
N THR A 2 -60.91 -25.23 73.36
CA THR A 2 -60.55 -23.85 72.96
C THR A 2 -59.44 -23.62 71.92
N ARG A 3 -59.91 -23.29 70.70
CA ARG A 3 -59.19 -22.51 69.67
C ARG A 3 -59.02 -21.06 70.16
N THR A 4 -57.84 -20.50 69.97
CA THR A 4 -57.59 -19.06 70.08
C THR A 4 -56.94 -18.57 68.78
N LEU A 5 -57.60 -17.62 68.13
CA LEU A 5 -57.16 -16.89 66.94
C LEU A 5 -56.04 -15.91 67.34
N GLY A 6 -54.93 -15.92 66.59
CA GLY A 6 -53.89 -14.88 66.66
C GLY A 6 -53.65 -14.30 65.28
N PHE A 7 -54.08 -13.06 65.06
CA PHE A 7 -53.73 -12.26 63.88
C PHE A 7 -52.28 -11.78 64.01
N LEU A 8 -51.43 -12.10 63.03
CA LEU A 8 -50.08 -11.53 62.90
C LEU A 8 -50.07 -10.58 61.70
N PHE A 9 -49.88 -9.28 61.95
CA PHE A 9 -49.67 -8.25 60.94
C PHE A 9 -48.28 -8.42 60.31
N LEU A 10 -48.23 -8.55 58.98
CA LEU A 10 -46.99 -8.60 58.21
C LEU A 10 -46.52 -7.15 57.94
N PHE A 11 -45.43 -6.72 58.58
CA PHE A 11 -44.75 -5.46 58.25
C PHE A 11 -43.74 -5.73 57.13
N LEU A 12 -43.98 -5.17 55.94
CA LEU A 12 -43.08 -5.26 54.80
C LEU A 12 -42.01 -4.16 54.91
N CYS A 13 -40.81 -4.51 55.39
CA CYS A 13 -39.65 -3.61 55.34
C CYS A 13 -39.05 -3.61 53.92
N LEU A 14 -39.28 -2.52 53.17
CA LEU A 14 -38.53 -2.22 51.94
C LEU A 14 -37.09 -1.85 52.29
N VAL A 15 -36.15 -2.77 52.04
CA VAL A 15 -34.72 -2.48 52.06
C VAL A 15 -34.34 -1.97 50.68
N ALA A 16 -34.17 -0.65 50.54
CA ALA A 16 -33.57 -0.06 49.35
C ALA A 16 -32.10 -0.47 49.28
N ARG A 17 -31.74 -1.29 48.28
CA ARG A 17 -30.35 -1.57 47.95
C ARG A 17 -29.76 -0.36 47.21
N PRO A 18 -28.60 0.18 47.60
CA PRO A 18 -27.94 1.19 46.80
C PRO A 18 -27.55 0.57 45.45
N ALA A 19 -28.01 1.18 44.37
CA ALA A 19 -27.56 0.85 43.03
C ALA A 19 -26.07 1.22 42.95
N TRP A 20 -25.21 0.22 42.83
CA TRP A 20 -23.83 0.43 42.41
C TRP A 20 -23.92 0.84 40.94
N SER A 21 -23.58 2.09 40.63
CA SER A 21 -23.34 2.49 39.25
C SER A 21 -22.14 1.67 38.77
N GLN A 22 -22.37 0.74 37.85
CA GLN A 22 -21.29 0.31 36.98
C GLN A 22 -20.90 1.55 36.19
N ASP A 23 -19.77 2.17 36.55
CA ASP A 23 -19.04 3.04 35.63
C ASP A 23 -18.71 2.19 34.41
N THR A 24 -19.57 2.22 33.41
CA THR A 24 -19.22 1.83 32.06
C THR A 24 -18.27 2.91 31.56
N HIS A 25 -17.00 2.83 31.95
CA HIS A 25 -15.95 3.33 31.07
C HIS A 25 -16.16 2.58 29.76
N SER A 26 -16.80 3.23 28.78
CA SER A 26 -16.70 2.77 27.40
C SER A 26 -15.20 2.75 27.13
N GLU A 27 -14.59 1.57 27.05
CA GLU A 27 -13.24 1.45 26.53
C GLU A 27 -13.25 2.22 25.21
N MET A 28 -12.45 3.30 25.13
CA MET A 28 -12.31 4.04 23.89
C MET A 28 -11.89 3.02 22.82
N GLN A 29 -12.81 2.73 21.91
CA GLN A 29 -12.55 1.79 20.83
C GLN A 29 -11.74 2.53 19.78
N PHE A 30 -10.42 2.47 19.91
CA PHE A 30 -9.52 2.99 18.89
C PHE A 30 -9.68 2.15 17.61
N PRO A 31 -9.65 2.77 16.42
CA PRO A 31 -9.52 2.01 15.18
C PRO A 31 -8.25 1.17 15.24
N THR A 32 -8.34 -0.05 14.73
CA THR A 32 -7.23 -1.02 14.70
C THR A 32 -7.09 -1.60 13.29
N PRO A 33 -5.89 -2.02 12.89
CA PRO A 33 -5.67 -2.65 11.59
C PRO A 33 -6.39 -3.99 11.50
N SER A 34 -6.94 -4.28 10.32
CA SER A 34 -7.23 -5.66 9.94
C SER A 34 -5.93 -6.48 9.85
N PRO A 35 -6.00 -7.83 9.83
CA PRO A 35 -4.81 -8.65 9.64
C PRO A 35 -4.01 -8.31 8.37
N ALA A 36 -4.69 -8.00 7.26
CA ALA A 36 -4.06 -7.59 6.01
C ALA A 36 -3.35 -6.23 6.15
N GLN A 37 -4.00 -5.25 6.77
CA GLN A 37 -3.42 -3.92 7.01
C GLN A 37 -2.20 -3.99 7.96
N LEU A 38 -2.28 -4.81 9.00
CA LEU A 38 -1.17 -5.07 9.92
C LEU A 38 0.02 -5.67 9.18
N ALA A 39 -0.22 -6.71 8.39
CA ALA A 39 0.81 -7.38 7.61
C ALA A 39 1.46 -6.46 6.56
N TRP A 40 0.69 -5.50 6.05
CA TRP A 40 1.12 -4.43 5.14
C TRP A 40 1.99 -3.38 5.81
N GLN A 41 1.58 -2.83 6.96
CA GLN A 41 2.42 -1.89 7.70
C GLN A 41 3.74 -2.54 8.16
N GLN A 42 3.69 -3.80 8.60
CA GLN A 42 4.89 -4.59 8.94
C GLN A 42 5.82 -4.88 7.76
N ALA A 43 5.33 -4.72 6.52
CA ALA A 43 6.14 -4.92 5.33
C ALA A 43 7.18 -3.81 5.16
N GLU A 44 6.80 -2.57 5.52
CA GLU A 44 7.56 -1.31 5.46
C GLU A 44 8.03 -0.90 4.06
N LEU A 45 8.57 -1.81 3.26
CA LEU A 45 9.12 -1.57 1.94
C LEU A 45 8.56 -2.59 0.94
N GLY A 46 8.02 -2.06 -0.16
CA GLY A 46 7.56 -2.80 -1.33
C GLY A 46 8.13 -2.25 -2.63
N VAL A 47 7.87 -2.96 -3.72
CA VAL A 47 8.23 -2.52 -5.06
C VAL A 47 7.03 -2.63 -5.99
N LEU A 48 6.81 -1.61 -6.82
CA LEU A 48 5.92 -1.69 -7.98
C LEU A 48 6.78 -1.91 -9.23
N VAL A 49 6.58 -3.02 -9.92
CA VAL A 49 7.21 -3.33 -11.21
C VAL A 49 6.26 -2.90 -12.30
N CYS A 50 6.64 -1.85 -13.02
CA CYS A 50 5.85 -1.26 -14.09
C CYS A 50 6.39 -1.74 -15.44
N TYR A 51 5.56 -2.47 -16.17
CA TYR A 51 5.88 -3.02 -17.47
C TYR A 51 4.64 -3.06 -18.35
N GLU A 52 4.75 -2.56 -19.58
CA GLU A 52 3.64 -2.56 -20.55
C GLU A 52 4.21 -2.47 -21.97
N LEU A 53 3.34 -2.57 -22.99
CA LEU A 53 3.68 -2.43 -24.41
C LEU A 53 4.53 -1.19 -24.73
N HIS A 54 4.26 -0.05 -24.09
CA HIS A 54 4.93 1.19 -24.41
C HIS A 54 6.41 1.20 -24.02
N THR A 55 6.87 0.28 -23.17
CA THR A 55 8.31 0.06 -22.94
C THR A 55 9.07 -0.26 -24.24
N PHE A 56 8.36 -0.75 -25.26
CA PHE A 56 8.90 -1.08 -26.58
C PHE A 56 8.62 -0.01 -27.65
N ASN A 57 7.91 1.08 -27.31
CA ASN A 57 7.65 2.18 -28.25
C ASN A 57 8.95 2.92 -28.56
N GLU A 58 9.02 3.49 -29.76
CA GLU A 58 10.03 4.50 -30.07
C GLU A 58 9.71 5.80 -29.35
N GLY A 59 10.72 6.38 -28.69
CA GLY A 59 10.60 7.67 -28.03
C GLY A 59 10.29 7.55 -26.53
N ARG A 60 9.73 8.63 -26.00
CA ARG A 60 9.50 8.80 -24.57
C ARG A 60 8.05 8.52 -24.21
N TYR A 61 7.83 8.01 -23.00
CA TYR A 61 6.50 7.85 -22.43
C TYR A 61 5.85 9.22 -22.23
N VAL A 62 4.76 9.45 -22.95
CA VAL A 62 3.92 10.62 -22.78
C VAL A 62 2.54 10.15 -22.37
N GLN A 63 2.31 10.09 -21.06
CA GLN A 63 1.10 9.55 -20.44
C GLN A 63 -0.20 10.03 -21.11
N SER A 64 -0.32 11.33 -21.38
CA SER A 64 -1.53 11.89 -22.01
C SER A 64 -1.79 11.34 -23.42
N GLN A 65 -0.76 10.90 -24.13
CA GLN A 65 -0.88 10.27 -25.45
C GLN A 65 -1.15 8.77 -25.34
N GLU A 66 -0.43 8.06 -24.47
CA GLU A 66 -0.59 6.61 -24.30
C GLU A 66 -2.01 6.23 -23.82
N ARG A 67 -2.65 7.09 -23.00
CA ARG A 67 -4.05 6.92 -22.55
C ARG A 67 -5.09 6.95 -23.66
N VAL A 68 -4.80 7.61 -24.79
CA VAL A 68 -5.81 7.86 -25.85
C VAL A 68 -5.46 7.23 -27.18
N LYS A 69 -4.17 7.00 -27.46
CA LYS A 69 -3.67 6.45 -28.72
C LYS A 69 -3.47 4.94 -28.58
N PRO A 70 -4.26 4.09 -29.28
CA PRO A 70 -3.98 2.67 -29.33
C PRO A 70 -2.60 2.40 -29.91
N ILE A 71 -1.93 1.38 -29.37
CA ILE A 71 -0.65 0.90 -29.89
C ILE A 71 -0.90 0.08 -31.17
N GLU A 72 -0.17 0.42 -32.23
CA GLU A 72 -0.41 -0.09 -33.59
C GLU A 72 -0.16 -1.60 -33.72
N SER A 73 0.86 -2.14 -33.03
CA SER A 73 1.24 -3.54 -33.13
C SER A 73 1.63 -4.11 -31.77
N ILE A 74 0.88 -5.11 -31.31
CA ILE A 74 1.20 -5.86 -30.08
C ILE A 74 2.49 -6.68 -30.21
N ASP A 75 2.90 -7.01 -31.44
CA ASP A 75 4.09 -7.82 -31.71
C ASP A 75 5.40 -7.08 -31.44
N GLN A 76 5.35 -5.76 -31.17
CA GLN A 76 6.51 -5.03 -30.67
C GLN A 76 6.93 -5.52 -29.27
N PHE A 77 6.01 -6.11 -28.50
CA PHE A 77 6.32 -6.72 -27.21
C PHE A 77 7.13 -7.99 -27.41
N ASN A 78 8.45 -7.88 -27.21
CA ASN A 78 9.35 -9.01 -27.46
C ASN A 78 10.57 -9.00 -26.52
N PRO A 79 10.39 -9.17 -25.20
CA PRO A 79 11.50 -9.27 -24.25
C PRO A 79 12.24 -10.60 -24.41
N THR A 80 13.33 -10.58 -25.17
CA THR A 80 14.08 -11.79 -25.53
C THR A 80 14.84 -12.43 -24.37
N GLN A 81 15.02 -11.71 -23.26
CA GLN A 81 15.75 -12.16 -22.07
C GLN A 81 14.92 -12.01 -20.79
N LEU A 82 13.58 -12.06 -20.90
CA LEU A 82 12.71 -11.91 -19.73
C LEU A 82 13.11 -12.87 -18.60
N ASP A 83 13.41 -12.30 -17.43
CA ASP A 83 13.74 -13.05 -16.22
C ASP A 83 13.07 -12.38 -14.99
N THR A 84 11.84 -12.80 -14.67
CA THR A 84 11.13 -12.34 -13.46
C THR A 84 11.86 -12.73 -12.18
N ASP A 85 12.68 -13.77 -12.26
CA ASP A 85 13.53 -14.24 -11.19
C ASP A 85 14.62 -13.20 -10.88
N GLN A 86 15.17 -12.52 -11.90
CA GLN A 86 16.07 -11.38 -11.74
C GLN A 86 15.37 -10.16 -11.14
N TRP A 87 14.11 -9.92 -11.49
CA TRP A 87 13.31 -8.84 -10.91
C TRP A 87 13.17 -9.06 -9.41
N ILE A 88 12.72 -10.24 -9.01
CA ILE A 88 12.45 -10.53 -7.59
C ILE A 88 13.73 -10.68 -6.76
N ARG A 89 14.84 -11.17 -7.33
CA ARG A 89 16.15 -11.09 -6.65
C ARG A 89 16.52 -9.63 -6.34
N THR A 90 16.30 -8.72 -7.28
CA THR A 90 16.56 -7.28 -7.09
C THR A 90 15.69 -6.69 -5.99
N VAL A 91 14.39 -7.00 -5.99
CA VAL A 91 13.44 -6.61 -4.92
C VAL A 91 13.92 -7.10 -3.56
N LYS A 92 14.36 -8.36 -3.47
CA LYS A 92 14.85 -8.95 -2.22
C LYS A 92 16.14 -8.29 -1.74
N GLU A 93 17.09 -8.03 -2.64
CA GLU A 93 18.36 -7.37 -2.31
C GLU A 93 18.14 -5.95 -1.77
N MET A 94 17.14 -5.23 -2.31
CA MET A 94 16.65 -3.93 -1.81
C MET A 94 16.10 -4.01 -0.38
N GLY A 95 15.70 -5.20 0.08
CA GLY A 95 15.12 -5.42 1.40
C GLY A 95 13.59 -5.37 1.45
N ALA A 96 12.93 -5.14 0.31
CA ALA A 96 11.48 -5.13 0.18
C ALA A 96 10.86 -6.48 0.54
N LYS A 97 9.63 -6.47 1.05
CA LYS A 97 8.89 -7.66 1.52
C LYS A 97 7.77 -8.10 0.60
N PHE A 98 7.40 -7.24 -0.35
CA PHE A 98 6.39 -7.50 -1.35
C PHE A 98 6.74 -6.82 -2.67
N ALA A 99 6.18 -7.35 -3.75
CA ALA A 99 6.29 -6.77 -5.08
C ALA A 99 4.92 -6.80 -5.76
N ILE A 100 4.58 -5.73 -6.45
CA ILE A 100 3.35 -5.57 -7.23
C ILE A 100 3.74 -5.50 -8.70
N LEU A 101 3.04 -6.22 -9.58
CA LEU A 101 3.24 -6.12 -11.03
C LEU A 101 2.06 -5.39 -11.68
N THR A 102 2.31 -4.45 -12.59
CA THR A 102 1.29 -3.93 -13.52
C THR A 102 0.85 -5.03 -14.48
N ALA A 103 -0.14 -5.85 -14.09
CA ALA A 103 -0.72 -6.87 -14.95
C ALA A 103 -1.47 -6.23 -16.14
N SER A 104 -1.99 -5.02 -15.92
CA SER A 104 -2.41 -4.07 -16.94
C SER A 104 -2.20 -2.64 -16.48
N HIS A 105 -2.10 -1.71 -17.43
CA HIS A 105 -2.02 -0.28 -17.18
C HIS A 105 -2.90 0.48 -18.19
N GLU A 106 -2.38 1.43 -18.96
CA GLU A 106 -3.19 2.40 -19.71
C GLU A 106 -3.53 1.97 -21.14
N SER A 107 -2.70 1.14 -21.77
CA SER A 107 -2.94 0.67 -23.15
C SER A 107 -4.13 -0.27 -23.27
N GLY A 108 -4.49 -0.93 -22.16
CA GLY A 108 -5.45 -2.01 -22.12
C GLY A 108 -4.84 -3.41 -22.32
N PHE A 109 -3.53 -3.51 -22.56
CA PHE A 109 -2.84 -4.78 -22.76
C PHE A 109 -2.71 -5.58 -21.47
N ARG A 110 -2.91 -6.91 -21.56
CA ARG A 110 -2.83 -7.82 -20.41
C ARG A 110 -1.57 -8.67 -20.46
N LEU A 111 -0.79 -8.64 -19.37
CA LEU A 111 0.45 -9.42 -19.22
C LEU A 111 0.21 -10.89 -18.80
N TRP A 112 -0.98 -11.42 -19.04
CA TRP A 112 -1.35 -12.81 -18.72
C TRP A 112 -2.19 -13.44 -19.82
N GLN A 113 -2.48 -14.74 -19.68
CA GLN A 113 -3.30 -15.51 -20.62
C GLN A 113 -4.81 -15.27 -20.40
N SER A 114 -5.31 -14.06 -20.67
CA SER A 114 -6.74 -13.76 -20.51
C SER A 114 -7.62 -14.52 -21.52
N ASN A 115 -8.79 -15.00 -21.07
CA ASN A 115 -9.83 -15.57 -21.94
C ASN A 115 -10.92 -14.58 -22.31
N VAL A 116 -10.94 -13.41 -21.68
CA VAL A 116 -11.97 -12.38 -21.91
C VAL A 116 -11.44 -11.16 -22.65
N ASN A 117 -10.14 -10.87 -22.54
CA ASN A 117 -9.51 -9.77 -23.27
C ASN A 117 -8.57 -10.31 -24.37
N PRO A 118 -8.91 -10.10 -25.66
CA PRO A 118 -8.07 -10.54 -26.76
C PRO A 118 -6.78 -9.72 -26.89
N TYR A 119 -6.70 -8.54 -26.27
CA TYR A 119 -5.52 -7.69 -26.25
C TYR A 119 -4.60 -8.08 -25.08
N SER A 120 -3.99 -9.25 -25.20
CA SER A 120 -3.19 -9.89 -24.16
C SER A 120 -1.99 -10.64 -24.72
N LEU A 121 -1.09 -11.12 -23.85
CA LEU A 121 0.06 -11.96 -24.25
C LEU A 121 -0.32 -13.16 -25.10
N LYS A 122 -1.55 -13.68 -24.92
CA LYS A 122 -2.11 -14.77 -25.71
C LYS A 122 -2.12 -14.50 -27.22
N SER A 123 -2.16 -13.22 -27.61
CA SER A 123 -2.23 -12.78 -29.00
C SER A 123 -0.87 -12.37 -29.59
N THR A 124 0.21 -12.40 -28.80
CA THR A 124 1.55 -12.01 -29.26
C THR A 124 2.28 -13.14 -29.98
N LYS A 125 3.19 -12.79 -30.91
CA LYS A 125 4.15 -13.76 -31.46
C LYS A 125 5.22 -14.20 -30.45
N TRP A 126 5.54 -13.34 -29.48
CA TRP A 126 6.55 -13.64 -28.48
C TRP A 126 6.16 -14.88 -27.65
N GLY A 127 7.11 -15.82 -27.55
CA GLY A 127 6.89 -17.13 -26.93
C GLY A 127 5.69 -17.90 -27.50
N ASN A 128 5.36 -17.69 -28.78
CA ASN A 128 4.22 -18.30 -29.48
C ASN A 128 2.87 -18.05 -28.79
N GLY A 129 2.72 -16.89 -28.14
CA GLY A 129 1.50 -16.53 -27.41
C GLY A 129 1.26 -17.34 -26.14
N LYS A 130 2.25 -18.10 -25.66
CA LYS A 130 2.10 -19.00 -24.49
C LYS A 130 2.69 -18.45 -23.19
N ARG A 131 3.24 -17.23 -23.23
CA ARG A 131 3.89 -16.62 -22.07
C ARG A 131 2.86 -16.00 -21.14
N ASP A 132 3.15 -16.06 -19.84
CA ASP A 132 2.29 -15.51 -18.80
C ASP A 132 3.18 -14.85 -17.75
N ILE A 133 3.37 -13.54 -17.89
CA ILE A 133 4.31 -12.80 -17.03
C ILE A 133 3.75 -12.70 -15.61
N VAL A 134 2.43 -12.62 -15.44
CA VAL A 134 1.80 -12.65 -14.11
C VAL A 134 2.11 -13.95 -13.39
N ARG A 135 1.98 -15.11 -14.07
CA ARG A 135 2.37 -16.41 -13.50
C ARG A 135 3.85 -16.45 -13.12
N GLU A 136 4.72 -16.09 -14.07
CA GLU A 136 6.18 -16.14 -13.88
C GLU A 136 6.63 -15.22 -12.73
N PHE A 137 6.07 -14.02 -12.62
CA PHE A 137 6.30 -13.09 -11.52
C PHE A 137 5.89 -13.66 -10.17
N ILE A 138 4.70 -14.27 -10.07
CA ILE A 138 4.19 -14.84 -8.82
C ILE A 138 5.03 -16.04 -8.39
N ASP A 139 5.44 -16.87 -9.34
CA ASP A 139 6.28 -18.03 -9.06
C ASP A 139 7.68 -17.59 -8.58
N SER A 140 8.25 -16.54 -9.18
CA SER A 140 9.48 -15.90 -8.69
C SER A 140 9.30 -15.30 -7.28
N CYS A 141 8.20 -14.57 -7.02
CA CYS A 141 7.86 -14.05 -5.69
C CYS A 141 7.88 -15.16 -4.64
N LYS A 142 7.16 -16.27 -4.89
CA LYS A 142 7.13 -17.45 -4.03
C LYS A 142 8.53 -18.05 -3.83
N LYS A 143 9.30 -18.20 -4.91
CA LYS A 143 10.66 -18.77 -4.87
C LYS A 143 11.61 -18.00 -3.96
N TYR A 144 11.51 -16.67 -3.92
CA TYR A 144 12.44 -15.83 -3.15
C TYR A 144 11.89 -15.34 -1.81
N GLY A 145 10.63 -15.67 -1.48
CA GLY A 145 9.98 -15.26 -0.23
C GLY A 145 9.51 -13.80 -0.24
N ILE A 146 9.10 -13.30 -1.41
CA ILE A 146 8.48 -11.98 -1.59
C ILE A 146 6.99 -12.19 -1.77
N ARG A 147 6.17 -11.41 -1.05
CA ARG A 147 4.71 -11.51 -1.17
C ARG A 147 4.23 -10.84 -2.46
N PRO A 148 3.49 -11.54 -3.34
CA PRO A 148 3.08 -10.97 -4.63
C PRO A 148 1.83 -10.10 -4.50
N GLY A 149 1.79 -8.98 -5.22
CA GLY A 149 0.59 -8.18 -5.45
C GLY A 149 0.40 -7.92 -6.95
N ILE A 150 -0.77 -7.44 -7.32
CA ILE A 150 -1.13 -7.15 -8.72
C ILE A 150 -1.76 -5.77 -8.84
N TYR A 151 -1.30 -5.02 -9.84
CA TYR A 151 -1.88 -3.76 -10.26
C TYR A 151 -2.70 -3.95 -11.54
N LEU A 152 -3.89 -3.35 -11.58
CA LEU A 152 -4.83 -3.41 -12.71
C LEU A 152 -5.29 -2.01 -13.11
N GLY A 153 -5.00 -1.63 -14.35
CA GLY A 153 -5.58 -0.46 -15.01
C GLY A 153 -7.01 -0.72 -15.47
N THR A 154 -7.98 0.00 -14.88
CA THR A 154 -9.40 0.01 -15.29
C THR A 154 -9.87 1.40 -15.75
N ARG A 155 -9.16 2.45 -15.33
CA ARG A 155 -9.44 3.86 -15.60
C ARG A 155 -9.20 4.28 -17.05
N TRP A 156 -8.13 3.77 -17.65
CA TRP A 156 -7.70 4.08 -19.00
C TRP A 156 -7.59 2.79 -19.81
N ASN A 157 -8.06 2.81 -21.06
CA ASN A 157 -7.86 1.71 -21.99
C ASN A 157 -7.81 2.26 -23.41
N SER A 158 -6.60 2.53 -23.90
CA SER A 158 -6.41 3.08 -25.23
C SER A 158 -6.73 2.07 -26.35
N TYR A 159 -6.75 0.77 -26.10
CA TYR A 159 -7.28 -0.18 -27.07
C TYR A 159 -8.81 -0.07 -27.22
N LEU A 160 -9.55 -0.10 -26.11
CA LEU A 160 -11.01 -0.17 -26.08
C LEU A 160 -11.74 1.18 -26.05
N GLY A 161 -11.05 2.32 -26.04
CA GLY A 161 -11.75 3.61 -26.03
C GLY A 161 -12.24 4.02 -24.65
N VAL A 162 -11.53 3.67 -23.59
CA VAL A 162 -11.91 4.09 -22.22
C VAL A 162 -11.03 5.23 -21.75
N TYR A 163 -11.67 6.30 -21.30
CA TYR A 163 -11.04 7.50 -20.76
C TYR A 163 -11.72 7.86 -19.43
N ASP A 164 -10.95 7.89 -18.34
CA ASP A 164 -11.40 8.24 -16.99
C ASP A 164 -12.63 7.41 -16.57
N PHE A 165 -12.49 6.09 -16.61
CA PHE A 165 -13.51 5.07 -16.32
C PHE A 165 -14.66 4.99 -17.33
N LYS A 166 -14.74 5.91 -18.30
CA LYS A 166 -15.86 6.00 -19.24
C LYS A 166 -15.49 5.48 -20.61
N VAL A 167 -16.34 4.59 -21.13
CA VAL A 167 -16.31 4.21 -22.53
C VAL A 167 -16.68 5.44 -23.38
N THR A 168 -15.84 5.74 -24.37
CA THR A 168 -15.99 6.89 -25.28
C THR A 168 -16.59 6.45 -26.62
N ASP A 169 -16.99 7.42 -27.44
CA ASP A 169 -17.52 7.21 -28.79
C ASP A 169 -16.55 6.52 -29.76
N ARG A 170 -15.26 6.38 -29.39
CA ARG A 170 -14.29 5.58 -30.15
C ARG A 170 -14.54 4.07 -29.99
N SER A 171 -15.22 3.66 -28.92
CA SER A 171 -15.43 2.26 -28.61
C SER A 171 -16.60 1.65 -29.39
N THR A 172 -16.54 0.34 -29.57
CA THR A 172 -17.65 -0.46 -30.10
C THR A 172 -18.43 -1.18 -29.02
N ILE A 173 -17.95 -1.15 -27.77
CA ILE A 173 -18.62 -1.77 -26.62
C ILE A 173 -19.35 -0.71 -25.78
N THR A 174 -20.30 -1.14 -24.96
CA THR A 174 -20.97 -0.28 -23.99
C THR A 174 -20.20 -0.22 -22.67
N GLN A 175 -20.54 0.75 -21.81
CA GLN A 175 -20.00 0.82 -20.44
C GLN A 175 -20.26 -0.48 -19.65
N GLU A 176 -21.47 -1.03 -19.77
CA GLU A 176 -21.85 -2.28 -19.10
C GLU A 176 -21.00 -3.46 -19.58
N GLN A 177 -20.75 -3.55 -20.89
CA GLN A 177 -19.87 -4.59 -21.45
C GLN A 177 -18.43 -4.44 -20.97
N TYR A 178 -17.92 -3.20 -20.86
CA TYR A 178 -16.59 -2.94 -20.32
C TYR A 178 -16.50 -3.35 -18.85
N ASN A 179 -17.43 -2.92 -18.01
CA ASN A 179 -17.47 -3.27 -16.59
C ASN A 179 -17.52 -4.80 -16.41
N HIS A 180 -18.38 -5.48 -17.15
CA HIS A 180 -18.50 -6.93 -17.08
C HIS A 180 -17.24 -7.67 -17.57
N MET A 181 -16.52 -7.11 -18.54
CA MET A 181 -15.21 -7.62 -18.94
C MET A 181 -14.20 -7.46 -17.80
N ILE A 182 -14.11 -6.30 -17.16
CA ILE A 182 -13.22 -6.03 -16.03
C ILE A 182 -13.52 -6.97 -14.85
N GLU A 183 -14.79 -7.18 -14.51
CA GLU A 183 -15.20 -8.15 -13.47
C GLU A 183 -14.68 -9.55 -13.77
N LYS A 184 -14.82 -10.01 -15.03
CA LYS A 184 -14.29 -11.33 -15.43
C LYS A 184 -12.76 -11.37 -15.37
N GLU A 185 -12.06 -10.33 -15.79
CA GLU A 185 -10.59 -10.25 -15.70
C GLU A 185 -10.13 -10.30 -14.24
N VAL A 186 -10.76 -9.52 -13.36
CA VAL A 186 -10.46 -9.55 -11.92
C VAL A 186 -10.72 -10.94 -11.35
N LYS A 187 -11.79 -11.62 -11.78
CA LYS A 187 -12.05 -13.01 -11.39
C LYS A 187 -10.97 -13.98 -11.90
N GLU A 188 -10.50 -13.85 -13.14
CA GLU A 188 -9.38 -14.65 -13.67
C GLU A 188 -8.13 -14.50 -12.80
N ILE A 189 -7.76 -13.26 -12.46
CA ILE A 189 -6.60 -12.94 -11.63
C ILE A 189 -6.79 -13.48 -10.20
N CYS A 190 -7.91 -13.15 -9.54
CA CYS A 190 -8.15 -13.48 -8.14
C CYS A 190 -8.38 -14.97 -7.88
N SER A 191 -8.87 -15.74 -8.87
CA SER A 191 -9.11 -17.18 -8.69
C SER A 191 -8.03 -18.06 -9.30
N GLY A 192 -7.23 -17.54 -10.24
CA GLY A 192 -6.29 -18.33 -11.02
C GLY A 192 -4.86 -18.34 -10.48
N TYR A 193 -4.45 -17.34 -9.70
CA TYR A 193 -3.02 -17.06 -9.49
C TYR A 193 -2.47 -17.30 -8.08
N GLY A 194 -3.35 -17.66 -7.14
CA GLY A 194 -3.01 -17.83 -5.72
C GLY A 194 -3.33 -16.57 -4.92
N ASP A 195 -2.87 -16.52 -3.68
CA ASP A 195 -3.19 -15.40 -2.78
C ASP A 195 -2.28 -14.20 -3.03
N PHE A 196 -2.89 -13.01 -3.01
CA PHE A 196 -2.21 -11.74 -3.17
C PHE A 196 -2.07 -11.02 -1.85
N PHE A 197 -0.98 -10.27 -1.74
CA PHE A 197 -0.73 -9.35 -0.66
C PHE A 197 -1.49 -8.05 -0.83
N GLU A 198 -1.54 -7.56 -2.07
CA GLU A 198 -2.18 -6.31 -2.44
C GLU A 198 -2.74 -6.40 -3.86
N LEU A 199 -3.96 -5.89 -4.03
CA LEU A 199 -4.59 -5.65 -5.32
C LEU A 199 -4.79 -4.14 -5.48
N TRP A 200 -4.02 -3.57 -6.41
CA TRP A 200 -3.99 -2.14 -6.72
C TRP A 200 -4.78 -1.85 -7.99
N PHE A 201 -5.75 -0.95 -7.95
CA PHE A 201 -6.47 -0.44 -9.12
C PHE A 201 -6.01 0.99 -9.44
N ASP A 202 -5.65 1.26 -10.70
CA ASP A 202 -5.17 2.58 -11.14
C ASP A 202 -6.20 3.69 -10.90
N GLY A 203 -5.92 4.60 -9.95
CA GLY A 203 -6.91 5.59 -9.52
C GLY A 203 -8.18 4.96 -8.95
N GLY A 204 -8.12 3.71 -8.50
CA GLY A 204 -9.26 2.94 -8.04
C GLY A 204 -10.10 2.34 -9.16
N ALA A 205 -11.24 1.73 -8.80
CA ALA A 205 -12.08 1.01 -9.76
C ALA A 205 -13.51 1.57 -9.92
N TYR A 206 -13.83 2.71 -9.29
CA TYR A 206 -15.22 3.10 -9.00
C TYR A 206 -16.01 1.99 -8.27
N GLY A 207 -17.27 2.24 -7.93
CA GLY A 207 -18.20 1.22 -7.46
C GLY A 207 -19.35 1.04 -8.45
N PRO A 208 -20.11 -0.08 -8.37
CA PRO A 208 -21.32 -0.30 -9.17
C PRO A 208 -22.32 0.86 -9.09
N GLU A 209 -22.49 1.45 -7.90
CA GLU A 209 -23.37 2.61 -7.67
C GLU A 209 -22.94 3.86 -8.45
N ASN A 210 -21.67 3.92 -8.88
CA ASN A 210 -21.08 5.01 -9.63
C ASN A 210 -20.79 4.63 -11.09
N GLY A 211 -21.33 3.51 -11.57
CA GLY A 211 -21.16 3.03 -12.94
C GLY A 211 -19.82 2.34 -13.20
N GLY A 212 -19.09 1.94 -12.15
CA GLY A 212 -17.91 1.07 -12.24
C GLY A 212 -18.24 -0.42 -12.13
N PRO A 213 -17.26 -1.31 -12.34
CA PRO A 213 -17.40 -2.76 -12.13
C PRO A 213 -17.52 -3.16 -10.64
N ASP A 214 -18.19 -4.29 -10.37
CA ASP A 214 -18.26 -4.88 -9.02
C ASP A 214 -17.01 -5.70 -8.66
N VAL A 215 -15.85 -5.06 -8.64
CA VAL A 215 -14.58 -5.75 -8.34
C VAL A 215 -14.41 -6.07 -6.86
N LEU A 216 -15.01 -5.27 -5.96
CA LEU A 216 -14.87 -5.45 -4.52
C LEU A 216 -15.47 -6.80 -4.08
N SER A 217 -16.68 -7.13 -4.53
CA SER A 217 -17.32 -8.42 -4.21
C SER A 217 -16.50 -9.61 -4.68
N ILE A 218 -15.81 -9.50 -5.81
CA ILE A 218 -14.95 -10.54 -6.38
C ILE A 218 -13.71 -10.73 -5.49
N VAL A 219 -13.06 -9.63 -5.09
CA VAL A 219 -11.89 -9.67 -4.20
C VAL A 219 -12.27 -10.25 -2.84
N GLU A 220 -13.37 -9.82 -2.23
CA GLU A 220 -13.83 -10.34 -0.93
C GLU A 220 -14.18 -11.84 -0.97
N THR A 221 -14.62 -12.32 -2.13
CA THR A 221 -14.90 -13.75 -2.34
C THR A 221 -13.62 -14.58 -2.46
N HIS A 222 -12.64 -14.10 -3.21
CA HIS A 222 -11.50 -14.90 -3.65
C HIS A 222 -10.18 -14.60 -2.94
N GLN A 223 -10.04 -13.44 -2.29
CA GLN A 223 -8.79 -12.87 -1.80
C GLN A 223 -8.98 -12.21 -0.42
N LYS A 224 -9.41 -13.01 0.57
CA LYS A 224 -9.85 -12.51 1.90
C LYS A 224 -8.75 -11.81 2.71
N ASP A 225 -7.51 -12.23 2.52
CA ASP A 225 -6.34 -11.71 3.25
C ASP A 225 -5.54 -10.69 2.42
N CYS A 226 -6.07 -10.26 1.26
CA CYS A 226 -5.45 -9.28 0.39
C CYS A 226 -5.82 -7.86 0.79
N LEU A 227 -4.84 -6.95 0.73
CA LEU A 227 -5.11 -5.52 0.83
C LEU A 227 -5.81 -5.04 -0.44
N PHE A 228 -7.00 -4.45 -0.31
CA PHE A 228 -7.76 -3.90 -1.42
C PHE A 228 -7.51 -2.40 -1.57
N TYR A 229 -6.93 -2.00 -2.70
CA TYR A 229 -6.59 -0.62 -2.97
C TYR A 229 -6.97 -0.22 -4.40
N HIS A 230 -8.10 0.40 -4.68
CA HIS A 230 -9.19 0.85 -3.84
C HIS A 230 -10.40 1.11 -4.74
N ASN A 231 -11.54 1.47 -4.15
CA ASN A 231 -12.65 2.07 -4.89
C ASN A 231 -13.35 3.14 -4.05
N TYR A 232 -14.62 3.43 -4.35
CA TYR A 232 -15.42 4.41 -3.59
C TYR A 232 -16.03 3.84 -2.30
N ASP A 233 -16.06 2.51 -2.16
CA ASP A 233 -16.62 1.84 -1.00
C ASP A 233 -15.57 1.43 0.03
N ARG A 234 -14.35 1.13 -0.41
CA ARG A 234 -13.27 0.67 0.45
C ARG A 234 -11.90 1.09 -0.08
N ALA A 235 -11.04 1.53 0.83
CA ALA A 235 -9.59 1.60 0.63
C ALA A 235 -8.91 1.09 1.90
N ASP A 236 -8.10 0.04 1.78
CA ASP A 236 -7.41 -0.52 2.95
C ASP A 236 -6.12 0.21 3.31
N ALA A 237 -5.61 1.03 2.38
CA ALA A 237 -4.52 1.98 2.56
C ALA A 237 -4.87 3.26 1.78
N ARG A 238 -4.10 4.33 1.98
CA ARG A 238 -4.26 5.58 1.23
C ARG A 238 -2.96 6.01 0.57
N TRP A 239 -3.05 6.58 -0.63
CA TRP A 239 -1.94 7.35 -1.20
C TRP A 239 -1.56 8.51 -0.26
N GLY A 240 -0.26 8.69 -0.05
CA GLY A 240 0.31 9.72 0.81
C GLY A 240 0.27 11.14 0.25
N GLY A 241 -0.37 11.37 -0.91
CA GLY A 241 -0.61 12.70 -1.48
C GLY A 241 0.51 13.26 -2.35
N SER A 242 1.53 12.47 -2.67
CA SER A 242 2.58 12.78 -3.65
C SER A 242 3.41 11.54 -4.00
N GLU A 243 3.96 11.48 -5.21
CA GLU A 243 4.89 10.43 -5.66
C GLU A 243 6.37 10.74 -5.32
N SER A 244 6.61 11.40 -4.19
CA SER A 244 7.96 11.82 -3.76
C SER A 244 8.67 10.78 -2.88
N GLY A 245 8.01 9.66 -2.59
CA GLY A 245 8.51 8.63 -1.68
C GLY A 245 8.47 9.05 -0.21
N THR A 246 7.66 10.07 0.14
CA THR A 246 7.59 10.62 1.50
C THR A 246 6.17 11.02 1.90
N VAL A 247 5.91 11.06 3.20
CA VAL A 247 4.71 11.67 3.82
C VAL A 247 5.09 12.84 4.72
N ALA A 248 4.08 13.64 5.08
CA ALA A 248 4.23 14.68 6.09
C ALA A 248 4.46 14.09 7.49
N TYR A 249 4.78 14.95 8.45
CA TYR A 249 4.77 14.58 9.87
C TYR A 249 3.94 15.62 10.63
N PRO A 250 2.93 15.21 11.44
CA PRO A 250 2.52 13.83 11.74
C PRO A 250 1.91 13.07 10.55
N CYS A 251 1.84 11.75 10.65
CA CYS A 251 1.17 10.86 9.69
C CYS A 251 0.44 9.72 10.44
N TRP A 252 -0.85 9.92 10.70
CA TRP A 252 -1.74 8.99 11.39
C TRP A 252 -2.22 7.90 10.43
N ALA A 253 -2.36 6.66 10.89
CA ALA A 253 -3.03 5.61 10.11
C ALA A 253 -4.55 5.77 10.13
N THR A 254 -5.10 6.50 11.11
CA THR A 254 -6.53 6.79 11.18
C THR A 254 -6.98 7.82 10.14
N PHE A 255 -8.22 7.66 9.65
CA PHE A 255 -8.77 8.45 8.55
C PHE A 255 -10.28 8.68 8.72
N PRO A 256 -10.85 9.82 8.28
CA PRO A 256 -12.25 10.16 8.53
C PRO A 256 -13.24 9.43 7.61
N TYR A 257 -12.76 8.83 6.52
CA TYR A 257 -13.58 8.17 5.51
C TYR A 257 -13.14 6.71 5.30
N ARG A 258 -14.06 5.85 4.88
CA ARG A 258 -13.79 4.44 4.56
C ARG A 258 -13.03 4.21 3.24
N ALA A 259 -12.95 5.25 2.41
CA ALA A 259 -12.23 5.25 1.14
C ALA A 259 -11.80 6.68 0.76
N THR A 260 -10.75 6.80 -0.06
CA THR A 260 -10.22 8.10 -0.52
C THR A 260 -10.68 8.50 -1.93
N GLY A 261 -10.99 7.51 -2.79
CA GLY A 261 -11.01 7.72 -4.24
C GLY A 261 -9.59 7.91 -4.81
N SER A 262 -9.46 8.28 -6.09
CA SER A 262 -8.15 8.65 -6.68
C SER A 262 -7.83 10.10 -6.30
N GLY A 263 -6.56 10.45 -6.14
CA GLY A 263 -6.14 11.81 -5.75
C GLY A 263 -6.94 12.93 -6.43
N GLU A 264 -7.18 12.88 -7.74
CA GLU A 264 -7.96 13.90 -8.47
C GLU A 264 -9.46 13.60 -8.58
N SER A 265 -9.88 12.36 -8.35
CA SER A 265 -11.28 11.91 -8.35
C SER A 265 -11.71 11.48 -6.94
N THR A 266 -11.37 12.29 -5.94
CA THR A 266 -11.70 11.98 -4.55
C THR A 266 -13.21 11.92 -4.40
N ILE A 267 -13.68 10.96 -3.61
CA ILE A 267 -15.11 10.83 -3.33
C ILE A 267 -15.64 12.04 -2.55
N ASN A 268 -14.75 12.71 -1.82
CA ASN A 268 -15.01 13.91 -1.06
C ASN A 268 -14.01 15.01 -1.43
N ARG A 269 -14.53 16.18 -1.83
CA ARG A 269 -13.72 17.34 -2.23
C ARG A 269 -12.74 17.77 -1.14
N HIS A 270 -13.07 17.58 0.13
CA HIS A 270 -12.20 17.90 1.27
C HIS A 270 -10.87 17.13 1.28
N ILE A 271 -10.82 15.95 0.67
CA ILE A 271 -9.58 15.15 0.59
C ILE A 271 -8.54 15.84 -0.32
N GLY A 272 -9.00 16.50 -1.38
CA GLY A 272 -8.16 17.22 -2.34
C GLY A 272 -7.78 18.64 -1.92
N GLU A 273 -8.45 19.18 -0.90
CA GLU A 273 -8.20 20.53 -0.41
C GLU A 273 -6.80 20.67 0.24
N HIS A 274 -6.33 21.91 0.34
CA HIS A 274 -5.06 22.25 1.01
C HIS A 274 -3.84 21.44 0.53
N GLY A 275 -3.82 21.06 -0.76
CA GLY A 275 -2.71 20.32 -1.36
C GLY A 275 -2.59 18.89 -0.81
N PHE A 276 -3.72 18.20 -0.63
CA PHE A 276 -3.80 16.83 -0.14
C PHE A 276 -3.30 16.65 1.30
N SER A 277 -3.48 17.66 2.16
CA SER A 277 -2.99 17.60 3.54
C SER A 277 -3.55 16.40 4.33
N LEU A 278 -4.83 16.08 4.13
CA LEU A 278 -5.48 14.95 4.79
C LEU A 278 -4.85 13.61 4.36
N LEU A 279 -4.55 13.43 3.07
CA LEU A 279 -3.82 12.24 2.59
C LEU A 279 -2.42 12.14 3.21
N LYS A 280 -1.71 13.27 3.25
CA LYS A 280 -0.34 13.37 3.76
C LYS A 280 -0.20 13.16 5.26
N GLN A 281 -1.24 13.48 6.04
CA GLN A 281 -1.18 13.49 7.51
C GLN A 281 -2.12 12.50 8.19
N GLY A 282 -3.20 12.07 7.53
CA GLY A 282 -4.29 11.35 8.17
C GLY A 282 -5.06 12.22 9.16
N ASP A 283 -5.93 11.59 9.95
CA ASP A 283 -6.72 12.26 10.98
C ASP A 283 -6.63 11.46 12.28
N PRO A 284 -6.04 12.00 13.37
CA PRO A 284 -5.92 11.28 14.63
C PRO A 284 -7.26 10.82 15.20
N GLU A 285 -8.36 11.51 14.87
CA GLU A 285 -9.70 11.23 15.38
C GLU A 285 -10.57 10.48 14.35
N GLY A 286 -10.00 10.11 13.19
CA GLY A 286 -10.70 9.38 12.15
C GLY A 286 -11.11 7.97 12.59
N PRO A 287 -12.34 7.50 12.32
CA PRO A 287 -12.83 6.22 12.83
C PRO A 287 -12.38 5.00 11.99
N TYR A 288 -11.73 5.22 10.85
CA TYR A 288 -11.26 4.15 9.97
C TYR A 288 -9.75 4.00 10.05
N TRP A 289 -9.28 2.75 10.08
CA TRP A 289 -7.85 2.46 9.90
C TRP A 289 -7.54 2.41 8.40
N MET A 290 -6.69 3.30 7.91
CA MET A 290 -6.31 3.42 6.50
C MET A 290 -4.89 3.98 6.39
N PRO A 291 -3.86 3.17 6.65
CA PRO A 291 -2.47 3.61 6.75
C PRO A 291 -1.95 4.24 5.45
N ALA A 292 -0.96 5.12 5.60
CA ALA A 292 -0.38 5.83 4.48
C ALA A 292 0.58 4.96 3.66
N MET A 293 0.55 5.18 2.35
CA MET A 293 1.47 4.68 1.37
C MET A 293 2.30 5.84 0.82
N SER A 294 3.62 5.69 0.81
CA SER A 294 4.54 6.58 0.11
C SER A 294 5.03 5.87 -1.13
N ASP A 295 4.86 6.45 -2.30
CA ASP A 295 5.33 5.88 -3.54
C ASP A 295 6.29 6.82 -4.27
N ALA A 296 7.25 6.26 -4.99
CA ALA A 296 8.12 6.99 -5.91
C ALA A 296 8.76 6.03 -6.92
N PRO A 297 8.99 6.45 -8.17
CA PRO A 297 9.84 5.69 -9.06
C PRO A 297 11.31 5.78 -8.62
N LEU A 298 12.08 4.71 -8.81
CA LEU A 298 13.53 4.72 -8.57
C LEU A 298 14.25 5.72 -9.50
N ARG A 299 13.74 5.85 -10.73
CA ARG A 299 14.16 6.85 -11.72
C ARG A 299 13.25 8.06 -11.58
N ASN A 300 13.78 9.21 -11.16
CA ASN A 300 13.01 10.42 -10.86
C ASN A 300 11.93 10.73 -11.93
N HIS A 301 10.66 10.64 -11.52
CA HIS A 301 9.43 10.81 -12.32
C HIS A 301 9.15 9.78 -13.44
N GLU A 302 9.86 8.65 -13.49
CA GLU A 302 9.70 7.64 -14.54
C GLU A 302 9.26 6.30 -14.00
N TRP A 303 7.96 6.03 -14.14
CA TRP A 303 7.38 4.74 -13.77
C TRP A 303 7.65 3.64 -14.77
N PHE A 304 8.07 3.94 -16.00
CA PHE A 304 8.41 2.92 -16.99
C PHE A 304 9.80 3.16 -17.56
N TRP A 305 10.38 2.10 -18.13
CA TRP A 305 11.72 2.20 -18.68
C TRP A 305 11.72 3.07 -19.93
N GLU A 306 12.69 3.99 -19.99
CA GLU A 306 12.99 4.80 -21.16
C GLU A 306 14.50 4.74 -21.47
N PRO A 307 14.91 4.77 -22.76
CA PRO A 307 16.32 4.80 -23.13
C PRO A 307 17.07 6.02 -22.56
N GLY A 308 18.19 5.79 -21.88
CA GLY A 308 19.12 6.85 -21.46
C GLY A 308 18.77 7.52 -20.12
N ASP A 309 17.80 6.99 -19.39
CA ASP A 309 17.34 7.53 -18.10
C ASP A 309 18.11 6.99 -16.88
N GLU A 310 19.22 6.27 -17.08
CA GLU A 310 20.08 5.78 -15.99
C GLU A 310 20.57 6.93 -15.09
N ARG A 311 20.76 8.13 -15.66
CA ARG A 311 21.15 9.34 -14.94
C ARG A 311 20.07 9.86 -13.96
N LYS A 312 18.83 9.38 -14.07
CA LYS A 312 17.71 9.77 -13.20
C LYS A 312 17.55 8.86 -11.98
N ILE A 313 18.31 7.77 -11.89
CA ILE A 313 18.29 6.89 -10.73
C ILE A 313 18.65 7.71 -9.48
N TYR A 314 17.75 7.78 -8.50
CA TYR A 314 17.96 8.55 -7.29
C TYR A 314 19.23 8.13 -6.56
N PRO A 315 20.11 9.08 -6.17
CA PRO A 315 21.27 8.80 -5.33
C PRO A 315 20.88 8.09 -4.02
N LEU A 316 21.81 7.30 -3.47
CA LEU A 316 21.59 6.56 -2.22
C LEU A 316 21.08 7.44 -1.07
N GLU A 317 21.66 8.63 -0.90
CA GLU A 317 21.22 9.60 0.12
C GLU A 317 19.75 10.01 -0.06
N SER A 318 19.29 10.19 -1.30
CA SER A 318 17.89 10.51 -1.58
C SER A 318 16.97 9.36 -1.19
N LEU A 319 17.37 8.11 -1.47
CA LEU A 319 16.61 6.91 -1.09
C LEU A 319 16.56 6.71 0.43
N LEU A 320 17.66 6.95 1.14
CA LEU A 320 17.67 6.94 2.61
C LEU A 320 16.77 8.03 3.18
N ASN A 321 16.82 9.25 2.62
CA ASN A 321 15.92 10.33 3.00
C ASN A 321 14.44 9.97 2.73
N MET A 322 14.12 9.26 1.64
CA MET A 322 12.79 8.71 1.41
C MET A 322 12.41 7.72 2.52
N TYR A 323 13.29 6.76 2.84
CA TYR A 323 13.06 5.77 3.91
C TYR A 323 12.77 6.44 5.26
N TYR A 324 13.59 7.41 5.69
CA TYR A 324 13.35 8.16 6.93
C TYR A 324 12.05 8.95 6.93
N LYS A 325 11.63 9.47 5.77
CA LYS A 325 10.42 10.31 5.62
C LYS A 325 9.19 9.54 5.12
N SER A 326 9.26 8.21 5.08
CA SER A 326 8.15 7.29 4.80
C SER A 326 8.05 6.25 5.92
N VAL A 327 8.89 5.21 5.88
CA VAL A 327 8.99 4.16 6.91
C VAL A 327 9.23 4.76 8.29
N GLY A 328 10.11 5.75 8.39
CA GLY A 328 10.36 6.49 9.64
C GLY A 328 9.26 7.46 10.06
N ARG A 329 8.17 7.57 9.30
CA ARG A 329 6.99 8.42 9.54
C ARG A 329 5.68 7.63 9.39
N ASN A 330 5.67 6.36 9.81
CA ASN A 330 4.45 5.55 9.85
C ASN A 330 3.75 5.40 8.48
N SER A 331 4.54 5.20 7.42
CA SER A 331 4.07 4.93 6.07
C SER A 331 4.85 3.78 5.45
N THR A 332 4.21 2.95 4.63
CA THR A 332 4.92 1.95 3.82
C THR A 332 5.46 2.61 2.56
N LEU A 333 6.75 2.41 2.26
CA LEU A 333 7.39 2.90 1.04
C LEU A 333 7.24 1.88 -0.09
N ILE A 334 6.83 2.32 -1.27
CA ILE A 334 6.78 1.51 -2.50
C ILE A 334 7.65 2.19 -3.56
N LEU A 335 8.69 1.52 -4.02
CA LEU A 335 9.56 2.03 -5.07
C LEU A 335 9.23 1.42 -6.44
N GLY A 336 9.15 2.26 -7.47
CA GLY A 336 8.92 1.85 -8.86
C GLY A 336 10.19 1.33 -9.52
N LEU A 337 10.15 0.09 -10.02
CA LEU A 337 11.20 -0.51 -10.84
C LEU A 337 10.72 -0.71 -12.28
N THR A 338 11.66 -0.57 -13.22
CA THR A 338 11.37 -0.44 -14.64
C THR A 338 12.16 -1.48 -15.45
N PRO A 339 11.63 -2.69 -15.66
CA PRO A 339 12.25 -3.63 -16.58
C PRO A 339 12.37 -3.00 -17.98
N ASP A 340 13.48 -3.26 -18.66
CA ASP A 340 13.74 -2.72 -19.99
C ASP A 340 13.20 -3.62 -21.11
N THR A 341 13.51 -3.26 -22.36
CA THR A 341 13.09 -4.02 -23.55
C THR A 341 13.71 -5.41 -23.66
N ARG A 342 14.74 -5.74 -22.88
CA ARG A 342 15.26 -7.11 -22.77
C ARG A 342 14.35 -7.97 -21.89
N GLY A 343 13.61 -7.34 -20.98
CA GLY A 343 12.83 -8.00 -19.93
C GLY A 343 13.60 -8.15 -18.62
N LEU A 344 14.58 -7.27 -18.36
CA LEU A 344 15.43 -7.28 -17.17
C LEU A 344 15.35 -5.93 -16.45
N ILE A 345 15.48 -5.92 -15.13
CA ILE A 345 15.80 -4.69 -14.41
C ILE A 345 17.23 -4.26 -14.84
N PRO A 346 17.45 -3.01 -15.30
CA PRO A 346 18.77 -2.60 -15.75
C PRO A 346 19.83 -2.69 -14.65
N ASP A 347 21.08 -3.00 -15.02
CA ASP A 347 22.15 -3.32 -14.06
C ASP A 347 22.48 -2.17 -13.10
N ALA A 348 22.32 -0.92 -13.55
CA ALA A 348 22.48 0.27 -12.73
C ALA A 348 21.41 0.35 -11.63
N ASP A 349 20.17 0.04 -11.97
CA ASP A 349 19.04 -0.03 -11.05
C ASP A 349 19.25 -1.16 -10.04
N VAL A 350 19.65 -2.36 -10.49
CA VAL A 350 20.01 -3.48 -9.59
C VAL A 350 21.08 -3.07 -8.58
N THR A 351 22.13 -2.39 -9.05
CA THR A 351 23.22 -1.92 -8.20
C THR A 351 22.72 -0.94 -7.16
N ARG A 352 21.93 0.08 -7.55
CA ARG A 352 21.36 1.06 -6.61
C ARG A 352 20.40 0.42 -5.61
N CYS A 353 19.59 -0.55 -6.04
CA CYS A 353 18.69 -1.30 -5.16
C CYS A 353 19.47 -2.02 -4.06
N ARG A 354 20.57 -2.70 -4.44
CA ARG A 354 21.46 -3.36 -3.48
C ARG A 354 22.12 -2.38 -2.53
N GLU A 355 22.69 -1.29 -3.05
CA GLU A 355 23.31 -0.22 -2.23
C GLU A 355 22.32 0.33 -1.19
N PHE A 356 21.07 0.56 -1.59
CA PHE A 356 20.02 1.02 -0.69
C PHE A 356 19.66 -0.02 0.38
N GLY A 357 19.45 -1.27 -0.03
CA GLY A 357 19.14 -2.36 0.90
C GLY A 357 20.28 -2.66 1.88
N ASP A 358 21.53 -2.58 1.43
CA ASP A 358 22.72 -2.71 2.27
C ASP A 358 22.80 -1.57 3.28
N ALA A 359 22.63 -0.31 2.84
CA ALA A 359 22.65 0.84 3.74
C ALA A 359 21.57 0.77 4.82
N VAL A 360 20.32 0.44 4.46
CA VAL A 360 19.24 0.28 5.45
C VAL A 360 19.56 -0.86 6.44
N ARG A 361 20.08 -2.00 5.97
CA ARG A 361 20.51 -3.07 6.86
C ARG A 361 21.64 -2.64 7.78
N ASP A 362 22.67 -1.98 7.26
CA ASP A 362 23.84 -1.59 8.04
C ASP A 362 23.47 -0.60 9.16
N ILE A 363 22.54 0.32 8.89
CA ILE A 363 22.07 1.31 9.87
C ILE A 363 21.22 0.67 10.96
N PHE A 364 20.35 -0.30 10.64
CA PHE A 364 19.30 -0.77 11.57
C PHE A 364 19.43 -2.21 12.05
N ARG A 365 20.37 -3.02 11.55
CA ARG A 365 20.45 -4.45 11.89
C ARG A 365 20.82 -4.72 13.35
N GLN A 366 21.62 -3.85 13.96
CA GLN A 366 22.12 -4.05 15.32
C GLN A 366 21.89 -2.80 16.16
N PRO A 367 20.81 -2.75 16.97
CA PRO A 367 20.61 -1.65 17.90
C PRO A 367 21.69 -1.68 18.98
N VAL A 368 22.08 -0.49 19.47
CA VAL A 368 22.98 -0.36 20.63
C VAL A 368 22.36 -0.99 21.89
N SER A 369 21.05 -0.81 22.06
CA SER A 369 20.24 -1.43 23.10
C SER A 369 18.77 -1.43 22.65
N GLU A 370 17.94 -2.29 23.24
CA GLU A 370 16.50 -2.34 22.98
C GLU A 370 15.70 -2.51 24.27
N THR A 371 14.49 -1.96 24.30
CA THR A 371 13.56 -2.09 25.43
C THR A 371 12.12 -2.07 24.92
N SER A 372 11.18 -2.56 25.74
CA SER A 372 9.75 -2.46 25.48
C SER A 372 9.01 -2.26 26.80
N GLY A 373 7.90 -1.53 26.77
CA GLY A 373 7.13 -1.24 27.97
C GLY A 373 5.77 -0.64 27.67
N ALA A 374 4.98 -0.45 28.72
CA ALA A 374 3.68 0.19 28.67
C ALA A 374 3.60 1.31 29.72
N GLY A 375 2.79 2.33 29.44
CA GLY A 375 2.64 3.52 30.29
C GLY A 375 3.15 4.79 29.61
N ASN A 376 3.38 5.83 30.41
CA ASN A 376 3.74 7.17 29.91
C ASN A 376 5.25 7.41 29.81
N SER A 377 6.07 6.43 30.22
CA SER A 377 7.52 6.51 30.17
C SER A 377 8.10 5.12 30.00
N VAL A 378 9.12 5.01 29.15
CA VAL A 378 9.91 3.80 28.92
C VAL A 378 11.38 4.22 28.95
N THR A 379 12.18 3.57 29.79
CA THR A 379 13.62 3.83 29.90
C THR A 379 14.40 2.74 29.17
N LEU A 380 15.36 3.17 28.35
CA LEU A 380 16.32 2.31 27.67
C LEU A 380 17.69 2.49 28.30
N ASP A 381 18.17 1.46 28.99
CA ASP A 381 19.54 1.47 29.51
C ASP A 381 20.54 1.23 28.38
N LEU A 382 21.54 2.11 28.29
CA LEU A 382 22.62 2.01 27.31
C LEU A 382 23.89 1.45 27.97
N PRO A 383 24.69 0.65 27.25
CA PRO A 383 26.04 0.31 27.70
C PRO A 383 26.91 1.56 27.95
N ASP A 384 27.88 1.45 28.85
CA ASP A 384 28.85 2.51 29.11
C ASP A 384 29.56 2.95 27.81
N HIS A 385 29.74 4.26 27.64
CA HIS A 385 30.40 4.88 26.48
C HIS A 385 29.75 4.60 25.12
N SER A 386 28.43 4.43 25.08
CA SER A 386 27.67 4.29 23.83
C SER A 386 27.59 5.57 23.00
N SER A 387 27.60 5.43 21.67
CA SER A 387 27.28 6.49 20.70
C SER A 387 26.18 6.01 19.77
N PHE A 388 25.23 6.88 19.46
CA PHE A 388 24.13 6.61 18.52
C PHE A 388 23.73 7.91 17.82
N ASP A 389 23.11 7.79 16.66
CA ASP A 389 22.59 8.90 15.85
C ASP A 389 21.16 8.65 15.35
N HIS A 390 20.57 7.51 15.69
CA HIS A 390 19.19 7.14 15.35
C HIS A 390 18.45 6.61 16.58
N ILE A 391 17.17 6.99 16.72
CA ILE A 391 16.26 6.37 17.68
C ILE A 391 15.05 5.82 16.91
N VAL A 392 14.72 4.55 17.14
CA VAL A 392 13.53 3.90 16.56
C VAL A 392 12.51 3.66 17.66
N ILE A 393 11.28 4.11 17.44
CA ILE A 393 10.15 3.92 18.35
C ILE A 393 8.99 3.30 17.57
N GLN A 394 8.29 2.35 18.18
CA GLN A 394 7.16 1.65 17.59
C GLN A 394 6.05 1.49 18.62
N GLU A 395 4.80 1.68 18.20
CA GLU A 395 3.63 1.27 18.98
C GLU A 395 3.22 -0.16 18.59
N ASP A 396 2.58 -0.86 19.52
CA ASP A 396 1.84 -2.06 19.16
C ASP A 396 0.53 -1.69 18.47
N ILE A 397 0.62 -1.45 17.15
CA ILE A 397 -0.51 -0.98 16.34
C ILE A 397 -1.69 -1.94 16.28
N ARG A 398 -1.55 -3.21 16.70
CA ARG A 398 -2.69 -4.14 16.91
C ARG A 398 -3.71 -3.56 17.89
N MET A 399 -3.25 -2.66 18.75
CA MET A 399 -4.01 -2.00 19.80
C MET A 399 -4.40 -0.55 19.44
N GLY A 400 -4.15 -0.13 18.19
CA GLY A 400 -4.41 1.21 17.67
C GLY A 400 -3.22 2.17 17.82
N GLU A 401 -3.36 3.38 17.29
CA GLU A 401 -2.41 4.49 17.48
C GLU A 401 -2.83 5.33 18.68
N ARG A 402 -1.97 5.41 19.71
CA ARG A 402 -2.33 5.96 21.02
C ARG A 402 -1.48 7.17 21.40
N VAL A 403 -0.20 7.17 21.04
CA VAL A 403 0.70 8.27 21.38
C VAL A 403 0.31 9.52 20.62
N ARG A 404 -0.03 10.58 21.36
CA ARG A 404 -0.37 11.90 20.80
C ARG A 404 0.77 12.90 20.87
N GLN A 405 1.64 12.75 21.87
CA GLN A 405 2.85 13.54 22.09
C GLN A 405 3.88 12.66 22.80
N PHE A 406 5.16 12.86 22.48
CA PHE A 406 6.27 12.23 23.19
C PHE A 406 7.48 13.17 23.24
N THR A 407 8.34 12.95 24.24
CA THR A 407 9.65 13.58 24.37
C THR A 407 10.70 12.48 24.47
N LEU A 408 11.79 12.62 23.72
CA LEU A 408 12.99 11.79 23.84
C LEU A 408 14.04 12.56 24.62
N GLU A 409 14.61 11.92 25.64
CA GLU A 409 15.64 12.50 26.47
C GLU A 409 16.82 11.52 26.60
N SER A 410 18.03 12.05 26.77
CA SER A 410 19.22 11.28 27.12
C SER A 410 19.74 11.70 28.49
N PHE A 411 20.16 10.72 29.29
CA PHE A 411 20.82 10.98 30.57
C PHE A 411 22.33 10.84 30.40
N SER A 412 23.07 11.92 30.62
CA SER A 412 24.53 11.88 30.66
C SER A 412 25.07 12.84 31.73
N HIS A 413 26.18 12.48 32.36
CA HIS A 413 26.83 13.28 33.40
C HIS A 413 25.88 13.75 34.53
N GLY A 414 24.93 12.89 34.94
CA GLY A 414 23.99 13.19 36.01
C GLY A 414 22.79 14.07 35.61
N LYS A 415 22.58 14.35 34.32
CA LYS A 415 21.54 15.26 33.83
C LYS A 415 20.79 14.70 32.60
N TRP A 416 19.48 14.87 32.60
CA TRP A 416 18.62 14.64 31.43
C TRP A 416 18.69 15.83 30.46
N THR A 417 18.80 15.53 29.18
CA THR A 417 18.78 16.50 28.08
C THR A 417 17.80 16.04 27.02
N GLU A 418 16.87 16.90 26.64
CA GLU A 418 15.92 16.67 25.55
C GLU A 418 16.68 16.53 24.22
N LEU A 419 16.38 15.45 23.49
CA LEU A 419 16.89 15.17 22.16
C LEU A 419 15.90 15.56 21.07
N ASN A 420 14.62 15.24 21.27
CA ASN A 420 13.56 15.47 20.28
C ASN A 420 12.18 15.47 20.95
N THR A 421 11.22 16.13 20.34
CA THR A 421 9.79 16.01 20.67
C THR A 421 8.99 15.67 19.43
N GLY A 422 7.94 14.89 19.59
CA GLY A 422 7.10 14.45 18.49
C GLY A 422 5.67 14.19 18.90
N THR A 423 4.87 13.71 17.95
CA THR A 423 3.45 13.40 18.11
C THR A 423 3.18 11.95 17.71
N CYS A 424 2.80 11.70 16.46
CA CYS A 424 2.51 10.37 15.95
C CYS A 424 3.76 9.46 15.96
N ILE A 425 3.56 8.21 16.39
CA ILE A 425 4.54 7.12 16.29
C ILE A 425 4.02 6.04 15.35
N GLY A 426 2.90 5.41 15.69
CA GLY A 426 2.30 4.32 14.90
C GLY A 426 3.23 3.12 14.73
N HIS A 427 3.24 2.54 13.53
CA HIS A 427 4.05 1.35 13.22
C HIS A 427 5.53 1.59 13.49
N LYS A 428 6.05 2.74 13.04
CA LYS A 428 7.45 3.10 13.20
C LYS A 428 7.70 4.60 13.08
N ARG A 429 8.47 5.13 14.02
CA ARG A 429 9.09 6.46 13.99
C ARG A 429 10.61 6.30 14.06
N ILE A 430 11.32 6.93 13.11
CA ILE A 430 12.77 7.07 13.14
C ILE A 430 13.09 8.55 13.37
N VAL A 431 13.84 8.83 14.44
CA VAL A 431 14.27 10.17 14.84
C VAL A 431 15.76 10.31 14.64
#